data_AF-A0A0F9DHP0-F1
#
_entry.id   AF-A0A0F9DHP0-F1
#
_cell.length_a   1.000
_cell.length_b   1.000
_cell.length_c   1.000
_cell.angle_alpha   90.00
_cell.angle_beta   90.00
_cell.angle_gamma   90.00
#
_symmetry.space_group_name_H-M   'P 1'
#
loop_
_entity.id
_entity.type
_entity.pdbx_description
1 polymer ?
#
loop_
_entity_poly.entity_id
_entity_poly.type
_entity_poly.pdbx_seq_one_letter_code
_entity_poly.pdbx_strand_id
1 'polypeptide(L)'
;MNRAANTRDLEVFKREFTKYQELFGLTGITVHFKFESVDGAYACLNLKYRDMVAEVILNSDPVNWSTRRGGIRGAARHEAIHLLLMRLEGEAMYRHATENSIYEAVEETVHRLENVIP
;
A
#
# COMPACT_ATOMS: atom_id res chain seq x y z
N MET A 1 12.68 4.93 23.51
CA MET A 1 11.44 5.72 23.53
C MET A 1 10.78 5.61 22.17
N ASN A 2 9.53 5.12 22.12
CA ASN A 2 8.73 5.22 20.89
C ASN A 2 8.39 6.68 20.64
N ARG A 3 8.61 7.14 19.41
CA ARG A 3 8.20 8.46 18.96
C ARG A 3 6.91 8.28 18.18
N ALA A 4 5.83 8.94 18.58
CA ALA A 4 4.61 9.04 17.78
C ALA A 4 4.94 9.62 16.39
N ALA A 5 4.22 9.17 15.36
CA ALA A 5 4.30 9.83 14.06
C ALA A 5 3.73 11.26 14.19
N ASN A 6 4.13 12.15 13.28
CA ASN A 6 3.57 13.50 13.22
C ASN A 6 3.24 13.91 11.79
N THR A 7 2.71 15.13 11.62
CA THR A 7 2.33 15.67 10.31
C THR A 7 3.49 15.69 9.31
N ARG A 8 4.73 15.92 9.76
CA ARG A 8 5.90 15.87 8.86
C ARG A 8 6.16 14.44 8.37
N ASP A 9 5.99 13.46 9.25
CA ASP A 9 6.10 12.05 8.89
C ASP A 9 4.98 11.66 7.90
N LEU A 10 3.75 12.16 8.08
CA LEU A 10 2.65 11.97 7.12
C LEU A 10 2.97 12.52 5.74
N GLU A 11 3.54 13.72 5.64
CA GLU A 11 3.90 14.30 4.33
C GLU A 11 5.07 13.56 3.66
N VAL A 12 6.02 13.04 4.44
CA VAL A 12 7.07 12.14 3.91
C VAL A 12 6.45 10.84 3.41
N PHE A 13 5.52 10.28 4.17
CA PHE A 13 4.82 9.05 3.83
C PHE A 13 4.03 9.21 2.52
N LYS A 14 3.18 10.24 2.42
CA LYS A 14 2.40 10.57 1.22
C LYS A 14 3.29 10.67 -0.01
N ARG A 15 4.34 11.50 0.06
CA ARG A 15 5.25 11.71 -1.07
C ARG A 15 5.93 10.41 -1.52
N GLU A 16 6.40 9.59 -0.57
CA GLU A 16 7.04 8.33 -0.90
C GLU A 16 6.04 7.31 -1.46
N PHE A 17 4.83 7.23 -0.90
CA PHE A 17 3.77 6.37 -1.39
C PHE A 17 3.38 6.74 -2.82
N THR A 18 3.08 8.02 -3.08
CA THR A 18 2.68 8.52 -4.40
C THR A 18 3.75 8.25 -5.45
N LYS A 19 5.04 8.44 -5.10
CA LYS A 19 6.16 8.07 -5.99
C LYS A 19 6.08 6.60 -6.42
N TYR A 20 5.83 5.67 -5.50
CA TYR A 20 5.74 4.25 -5.83
C TYR A 20 4.42 3.90 -6.53
N GLN A 21 3.32 4.56 -6.20
CA GLN A 21 2.06 4.44 -6.93
C GLN A 21 2.24 4.77 -8.42
N GLU A 22 2.91 5.90 -8.71
CA GLU A 22 3.24 6.32 -10.08
C GLU A 22 4.18 5.32 -10.75
N LEU A 23 5.23 4.88 -10.05
CA LEU A 23 6.20 3.91 -10.56
C LEU A 23 5.56 2.57 -10.94
N PHE A 24 4.56 2.11 -10.18
CA PHE A 24 3.81 0.88 -10.47
C PHE A 24 2.66 1.07 -11.47
N GLY A 25 2.48 2.28 -12.03
CA GLY A 25 1.39 2.59 -12.96
C GLY A 25 -0.01 2.49 -12.33
N LEU A 26 -0.14 2.74 -11.02
CA LEU A 26 -1.40 2.61 -10.26
C LEU A 26 -2.20 3.94 -10.26
N THR A 27 -2.11 4.70 -11.36
CA THR A 27 -2.71 6.04 -11.49
C THR A 27 -4.24 6.02 -11.66
N GLY A 28 -4.81 4.87 -12.03
CA GLY A 28 -6.26 4.66 -12.08
C GLY A 28 -6.92 4.44 -10.72
N ILE A 29 -6.14 4.36 -9.63
CA ILE A 29 -6.65 4.18 -8.27
C ILE A 29 -6.59 5.50 -7.53
N THR A 30 -7.73 5.98 -7.05
CA THR A 30 -7.78 7.18 -6.22
C THR A 30 -7.32 6.84 -4.81
N VAL A 31 -6.34 7.58 -4.28
CA VAL A 31 -5.75 7.32 -2.97
C VAL A 31 -6.08 8.45 -2.00
N HIS A 32 -6.71 8.11 -0.88
CA HIS A 32 -6.94 9.01 0.25
C HIS A 32 -6.04 8.64 1.42
N PHE A 33 -5.37 9.64 1.98
CA PHE A 33 -4.49 9.44 3.13
C PHE A 33 -5.19 9.83 4.43
N LYS A 34 -5.09 8.97 5.44
CA LYS A 34 -5.54 9.23 6.81
C LYS A 34 -4.36 9.15 7.78
N PHE A 35 -4.53 9.81 8.91
CA PHE A 35 -3.56 9.83 9.99
C PHE A 35 -4.27 9.63 11.32
N GLU A 36 -4.31 8.38 11.78
CA GLU A 36 -5.08 7.94 12.94
C GLU A 36 -4.38 6.75 13.60
N SER A 37 -4.80 6.40 14.82
CA SER A 37 -4.22 5.26 15.54
C SER A 37 -4.77 3.96 14.99
N VAL A 38 -3.89 2.99 14.75
CA VAL A 38 -4.24 1.65 14.25
C VAL A 38 -3.54 0.61 15.10
N ASP A 39 -4.28 -0.39 15.58
CA ASP A 39 -3.70 -1.43 16.44
C ASP A 39 -2.72 -2.33 15.69
N GLY A 40 -1.52 -2.47 16.23
CA GLY A 40 -0.53 -3.46 15.78
C GLY A 40 0.15 -3.18 14.44
N ALA A 41 -0.13 -2.06 13.77
CA ALA A 41 0.39 -1.76 12.44
C ALA A 41 1.21 -0.46 12.38
N TYR A 42 2.11 -0.33 11.39
CA TYR A 42 2.81 0.93 11.11
C TYR A 42 2.00 1.84 10.19
N ALA A 43 1.32 1.20 9.25
CA ALA A 43 0.38 1.76 8.32
C ALA A 43 -0.54 0.62 7.89
N CYS A 44 -1.66 0.94 7.28
CA CYS A 44 -2.50 -0.05 6.63
C CYS A 44 -3.17 0.56 5.40
N LEU A 45 -3.72 -0.33 4.58
CA LEU A 45 -4.32 -0.03 3.30
C LEU A 45 -5.67 -0.74 3.22
N ASN A 46 -6.71 0.01 2.87
CA ASN A 46 -8.04 -0.53 2.62
C ASN A 46 -8.48 -0.15 1.22
N LEU A 47 -8.92 -1.11 0.40
CA LEU A 47 -9.42 -0.85 -0.95
C LEU A 47 -10.89 -1.12 -1.09
N LYS A 48 -11.59 -0.16 -1.69
CA LYS A 48 -12.95 -0.31 -2.17
C LYS A 48 -12.88 -0.68 -3.65
N TYR A 49 -12.79 -1.98 -3.92
CA TYR A 49 -12.59 -2.54 -5.28
C TYR A 49 -13.57 -1.99 -6.32
N ARG A 50 -14.85 -1.81 -5.94
CA ARG A 50 -15.89 -1.30 -6.84
C ARG A 50 -15.60 0.11 -7.36
N ASP A 51 -15.04 0.95 -6.49
CA ASP A 51 -14.89 2.38 -6.76
C ASP A 51 -13.46 2.73 -7.19
N MET A 52 -12.54 1.75 -7.16
CA MET A 52 -11.10 1.98 -7.36
C MET A 52 -10.56 3.09 -6.44
N VAL A 53 -11.02 3.08 -5.18
CA VAL A 53 -10.61 4.02 -4.14
C VAL A 53 -9.88 3.27 -3.02
N ALA A 54 -8.65 3.67 -2.74
CA ALA A 54 -7.85 3.17 -1.63
C ALA A 54 -7.75 4.21 -0.50
N GLU A 55 -7.90 3.76 0.74
CA GLU A 55 -7.57 4.51 1.94
C GLU A 55 -6.26 4.00 2.51
N VAL A 56 -5.25 4.87 2.55
CA VAL A 56 -3.94 4.56 3.14
C VAL A 56 -3.84 5.28 4.46
N ILE A 57 -3.67 4.52 5.54
CA ILE A 57 -3.65 5.04 6.90
C ILE A 57 -2.23 4.95 7.42
N LEU A 58 -1.62 6.08 7.78
CA LEU A 58 -0.39 6.09 8.57
C LEU A 58 -0.76 6.04 10.05
N ASN A 59 -0.17 5.10 10.81
CA ASN A 59 -0.45 5.01 12.23
C ASN A 59 0.16 6.19 13.00
N SER A 60 -0.67 6.94 13.72
CA SER A 60 -0.22 8.04 14.59
C SER A 60 0.55 7.57 15.82
N ASP A 61 0.28 6.36 16.31
CA ASP A 61 0.91 5.78 17.50
C ASP A 61 1.37 4.32 17.28
N PRO A 62 2.45 4.11 16.52
CA PRO A 62 2.91 2.77 16.22
C PRO A 62 3.78 2.20 17.34
N VAL A 63 3.60 0.90 17.55
CA VAL A 63 4.18 0.14 18.66
C VAL A 63 5.71 0.18 18.68
N ASN A 64 6.42 0.41 17.56
CA ASN A 64 7.85 0.75 17.55
C ASN A 64 8.41 1.14 16.15
N TRP A 65 8.56 2.42 15.79
CA TRP A 65 9.16 2.79 14.48
C TRP A 65 10.59 2.27 14.27
N SER A 66 11.37 2.08 15.34
CA SER A 66 12.79 1.68 15.20
C SER A 66 12.98 0.26 14.66
N THR A 67 11.98 -0.61 14.81
CA THR A 67 12.00 -1.97 14.28
C THR A 67 11.55 -2.04 12.81
N ARG A 68 11.01 -0.95 12.25
CA ARG A 68 10.61 -0.93 10.85
C ARG A 68 11.80 -0.62 9.95
N ARG A 69 12.22 -1.61 9.15
CA ARG A 69 13.24 -1.44 8.11
C ARG A 69 12.85 -0.30 7.15
N GLY A 70 13.69 0.74 7.08
CA GLY A 70 13.47 1.90 6.22
C GLY A 70 12.54 2.99 6.81
N GLY A 71 12.08 2.85 8.05
CA GLY A 71 11.24 3.83 8.74
C GLY A 71 9.97 4.20 7.97
N ILE A 72 9.58 5.48 8.03
CA ILE A 72 8.39 6.03 7.36
C ILE A 72 8.38 5.74 5.86
N ARG A 73 9.52 5.94 5.18
CA ARG A 73 9.64 5.68 3.73
C ARG A 73 9.49 4.19 3.41
N GLY A 74 10.06 3.33 4.25
CA GLY A 74 9.90 1.89 4.14
C GLY A 74 8.46 1.42 4.34
N ALA A 75 7.72 2.04 5.26
CA ALA A 75 6.29 1.81 5.44
C ALA A 75 5.49 2.28 4.22
N ALA A 76 5.73 3.50 3.71
CA ALA A 76 5.06 4.02 2.53
C ALA A 76 5.25 3.12 1.30
N ARG A 77 6.49 2.67 1.06
CA ARG A 77 6.80 1.71 0.00
C ARG A 77 6.07 0.39 0.18
N HIS A 78 5.98 -0.11 1.42
CA HIS A 78 5.30 -1.37 1.72
C HIS A 78 3.81 -1.30 1.42
N GLU A 79 3.13 -0.23 1.84
CA GLU A 79 1.72 -0.04 1.53
C GLU A 79 1.50 0.13 0.03
N ALA A 80 2.40 0.80 -0.70
CA ALA A 80 2.31 0.89 -2.16
C ALA A 80 2.49 -0.48 -2.85
N ILE A 81 3.29 -1.39 -2.29
CA ILE A 81 3.41 -2.77 -2.76
C ILE A 81 2.13 -3.56 -2.44
N HIS A 82 1.52 -3.35 -1.26
CA HIS A 82 0.18 -3.91 -1.01
C HIS A 82 -0.80 -3.42 -2.08
N LEU A 83 -0.83 -2.12 -2.39
CA LEU A 83 -1.68 -1.56 -3.45
C LEU A 83 -1.49 -2.24 -4.81
N LEU A 84 -0.23 -2.52 -5.19
CA LEU A 84 0.11 -3.28 -6.40
C LEU A 84 -0.50 -4.70 -6.38
N LEU A 85 -0.45 -5.38 -5.24
CA LEU A 85 -0.89 -6.77 -5.08
C LEU A 85 -2.40 -6.91 -4.84
N MET A 86 -3.14 -5.82 -4.61
CA MET A 86 -4.52 -5.91 -4.17
C MET A 86 -5.45 -6.62 -5.16
N ARG A 87 -5.20 -6.54 -6.48
CA ARG A 87 -6.02 -7.30 -7.44
C ARG A 87 -5.92 -8.81 -7.18
N LEU A 88 -4.69 -9.29 -6.95
CA LEU A 88 -4.41 -10.69 -6.63
C LEU A 88 -4.98 -11.09 -5.27
N GLU A 89 -4.83 -10.25 -4.26
CA GLU A 89 -5.43 -10.46 -2.95
C GLU A 89 -6.97 -10.55 -3.04
N GLY A 90 -7.59 -9.66 -3.81
CA GLY A 90 -9.03 -9.65 -4.05
C GLY A 90 -9.53 -10.94 -4.70
N GLU A 91 -8.81 -11.49 -5.68
CA GLU A 91 -9.12 -12.80 -6.25
C GLU A 91 -8.98 -13.92 -5.20
N ALA A 92 -7.90 -13.92 -4.41
CA ALA A 92 -7.70 -14.93 -3.36
C ALA A 92 -8.79 -14.90 -2.27
N MET A 93 -9.34 -13.72 -1.97
CA MET A 93 -10.41 -13.55 -0.99
C MET A 93 -11.81 -13.87 -1.53
N TYR A 94 -11.98 -13.95 -2.86
CA TYR A 94 -13.29 -14.16 -3.46
C TYR A 94 -13.59 -15.64 -3.65
N ARG A 95 -14.76 -16.09 -3.17
CA ARG A 95 -15.18 -17.49 -3.21
C ARG A 95 -15.23 -18.11 -4.62
N HIS A 96 -15.33 -17.28 -5.66
CA HIS A 96 -15.51 -17.70 -7.05
C HIS A 96 -14.36 -17.28 -7.97
N ALA A 97 -13.16 -17.04 -7.44
CA ALA A 97 -11.99 -16.84 -8.30
C ALA A 97 -11.73 -18.08 -9.15
N THR A 98 -11.26 -17.85 -10.36
CA THR A 98 -10.91 -18.89 -11.33
C THR A 98 -9.40 -18.92 -11.48
N GLU A 99 -8.86 -20.06 -11.93
CA GLU A 99 -7.43 -20.15 -12.26
C GLU A 99 -7.02 -19.07 -13.28
N ASN A 100 -7.88 -18.80 -14.27
CA ASN A 100 -7.65 -17.77 -15.27
C ASN A 100 -7.62 -16.36 -14.67
N SER A 101 -8.55 -16.02 -13.76
CA SER A 101 -8.57 -14.68 -13.14
C SER A 101 -7.40 -14.45 -12.18
N ILE A 102 -6.94 -15.50 -11.50
CA ILE A 102 -5.70 -15.47 -10.70
C ILE A 102 -4.49 -15.28 -11.63
N TYR A 103 -4.41 -16.04 -12.72
CA TYR A 103 -3.33 -15.91 -13.70
C TYR A 103 -3.25 -14.49 -14.28
N GLU A 104 -4.38 -13.92 -14.70
CA GLU A 104 -4.46 -12.54 -15.19
C GLU A 104 -3.98 -11.52 -14.15
N ALA A 105 -4.37 -11.67 -12.88
CA ALA A 105 -3.93 -10.77 -11.81
C ALA A 105 -2.41 -10.88 -11.53
N VAL A 106 -1.84 -12.09 -11.67
CA VAL A 106 -0.40 -12.32 -11.56
C VAL A 106 0.33 -11.65 -12.73
N GLU A 107 -0.09 -11.91 -13.97
CA GLU A 107 0.53 -11.32 -15.17
C GLU A 107 0.42 -9.79 -15.15
N GLU A 108 -0.71 -9.22 -14.72
CA GLU A 108 -0.84 -7.78 -14.50
C GLU A 108 0.24 -7.25 -13.54
N THR A 109 0.46 -7.96 -12.43
CA THR A 109 1.50 -7.59 -11.45
C THR A 109 2.90 -7.70 -12.04
N VAL A 110 3.19 -8.79 -12.77
CA VAL A 110 4.48 -9.02 -13.42
C VAL A 110 4.79 -7.91 -14.42
N HIS A 111 3.88 -7.61 -15.34
CA HIS A 111 4.07 -6.54 -16.33
C HIS A 111 4.31 -5.17 -15.68
N ARG A 112 3.66 -4.87 -14.55
CA ARG A 112 3.93 -3.63 -13.80
C ARG A 112 5.35 -3.64 -13.22
N LEU A 113 5.84 -4.77 -12.73
CA LEU A 113 7.18 -4.90 -12.16
C LEU A 113 8.30 -4.91 -13.21
N GLU A 114 8.07 -5.46 -14.40
CA GLU A 114 9.02 -5.43 -15.52
C GLU A 114 9.42 -3.99 -15.91
N ASN A 115 8.51 -3.04 -15.74
CA ASN A 115 8.78 -1.62 -16.01
C ASN A 115 9.61 -0.92 -14.91
N VAL A 116 9.92 -1.62 -13.82
CA VAL A 116 10.50 -1.03 -12.60
C VAL A 116 11.79 -1.73 -12.17
N ILE A 117 11.90 -3.05 -12.43
CA ILE A 117 13.09 -3.84 -12.12
C ILE A 117 14.01 -3.84 -13.35
N PRO A 118 15.25 -3.31 -13.24
CA PRO A 118 16.21 -3.28 -14.35
C PRO A 118 16.75 -4.66 -14.72
#